data_AF-A0A075HYM3-F1
#
_entry.id   AF-A0A075HYM3-F1
#
_cell.length_a   1.000
_cell.length_b   1.000
_cell.length_c   1.000
_cell.angle_alpha   90.00
_cell.angle_beta   90.00
_cell.angle_gamma   90.00
#
_symmetry.space_group_name_H-M   'P 1'
#
loop_
_entity.id
_entity.type
_entity.pdbx_description
1 polymer ?
#
loop_
_entity_poly.entity_id
_entity_poly.type
_entity_poly.pdbx_seq_one_letter_code
_entity_poly.pdbx_strand_id
1 'polypeptide(L)'
;MEDLVKDLQIYRLSKKMNKDAKIWRTVSLSFLELFDGDPRNMFKKFDFDALEIFNAMKNTYGKQFPYLAGSTGTGKILSLWIRMMHDEAKIDFKNLNKVPMPMDIHTVRATITTGCIVGDFNGSFSELTGLAKNAWFDACENSSSYPLDLDEPLWNLSRYGCSKISNGKCPYIDECKLADFCVTANPQSNFSLSQNTNTRISTAYPSDKK
;
A
#
# COMPACT_ATOMS: atom_id res chain seq x y z
N MET A 1 -9.49 -27.16 -10.83
CA MET A 1 -8.84 -25.97 -11.44
C MET A 1 -9.78 -25.25 -12.39
N GLU A 2 -10.47 -25.99 -13.26
CA GLU A 2 -11.47 -25.42 -14.18
C GLU A 2 -12.61 -24.71 -13.45
N ASP A 3 -13.17 -25.32 -12.39
CA ASP A 3 -14.25 -24.70 -11.60
C ASP A 3 -13.81 -23.37 -10.97
N LEU A 4 -12.62 -23.33 -10.34
CA LEU A 4 -12.08 -22.10 -9.75
C LEU A 4 -11.91 -20.99 -10.81
N VAL A 5 -11.42 -21.33 -12.01
CA VAL A 5 -11.28 -20.34 -13.09
C VAL A 5 -12.65 -19.83 -13.53
N LYS A 6 -13.63 -20.74 -13.67
CA LYS A 6 -15.00 -20.40 -14.04
C LYS A 6 -15.65 -19.49 -13.00
N ASP A 7 -15.49 -19.77 -11.71
CA ASP A 7 -16.04 -18.95 -10.62
C ASP A 7 -15.42 -17.56 -10.60
N LEU A 8 -14.09 -17.45 -10.76
CA LEU A 8 -13.42 -16.15 -10.88
C LEU A 8 -13.97 -15.32 -12.05
N GLN A 9 -14.45 -15.95 -13.12
CA GLN A 9 -15.11 -15.29 -14.25
C GLN A 9 -16.50 -14.78 -13.88
N ILE A 10 -17.34 -15.67 -13.34
CA ILE A 10 -18.75 -15.41 -13.03
C ILE A 10 -18.84 -14.21 -12.08
N TYR A 11 -17.99 -14.19 -11.05
CA TYR A 11 -17.97 -13.13 -10.04
C TYR A 11 -17.06 -11.95 -10.38
N ARG A 12 -16.41 -11.95 -11.56
CA ARG A 12 -15.51 -10.88 -12.04
C ARG A 12 -14.39 -10.54 -11.05
N LEU A 13 -13.90 -11.55 -10.33
CA LEU A 13 -12.91 -11.38 -9.25
C LEU A 13 -11.48 -11.23 -9.77
N SER A 14 -11.21 -11.55 -11.04
CA SER A 14 -9.87 -11.44 -11.60
C SER A 14 -9.89 -11.09 -13.09
N LYS A 15 -8.91 -10.27 -13.50
CA LYS A 15 -8.63 -9.98 -14.92
C LYS A 15 -7.73 -11.02 -15.58
N LYS A 16 -6.95 -11.80 -14.80
CA LYS A 16 -5.99 -12.80 -15.29
C LYS A 16 -6.31 -14.17 -14.72
N MET A 17 -7.53 -14.63 -14.98
CA MET A 17 -8.18 -15.76 -14.28
C MET A 17 -7.30 -17.02 -14.18
N ASN A 18 -6.68 -17.45 -15.28
CA ASN A 18 -5.82 -18.64 -15.27
C ASN A 18 -4.58 -18.47 -14.39
N LYS A 19 -3.99 -17.27 -14.36
CA LYS A 19 -2.82 -16.99 -13.53
C LYS A 19 -3.22 -16.84 -12.07
N ASP A 20 -4.25 -16.04 -11.82
CA ASP A 20 -4.70 -15.72 -10.47
C ASP A 20 -5.26 -16.98 -9.77
N ALA A 21 -6.00 -17.84 -10.49
CA ALA A 21 -6.45 -19.14 -9.97
C ALA A 21 -5.28 -20.03 -9.53
N LYS A 22 -4.20 -20.11 -10.33
CA LYS A 22 -3.01 -20.88 -9.99
C LYS A 22 -2.35 -20.34 -8.72
N ILE A 23 -2.16 -19.01 -8.65
CA ILE A 23 -1.54 -18.33 -7.51
C ILE A 23 -2.34 -18.56 -6.23
N TRP A 24 -3.64 -18.28 -6.24
CA TRP A 24 -4.48 -18.40 -5.05
C TRP A 24 -4.66 -19.85 -4.61
N ARG A 25 -4.70 -20.81 -5.54
CA ARG A 25 -4.65 -22.23 -5.19
C ARG A 25 -3.34 -22.59 -4.49
N THR A 26 -2.20 -22.11 -4.98
CA THR A 26 -0.89 -22.33 -4.32
C THR A 26 -0.89 -21.76 -2.89
N VAL A 27 -1.45 -20.56 -2.70
CA VAL A 27 -1.61 -19.96 -1.36
C VAL A 27 -2.49 -20.84 -0.46
N SER A 28 -3.65 -21.30 -0.93
CA SER A 28 -4.54 -22.17 -0.15
C SER A 28 -3.88 -23.50 0.21
N LEU A 29 -3.21 -24.15 -0.74
CA LEU A 29 -2.48 -25.39 -0.48
C LEU A 29 -1.33 -25.19 0.50
N SER A 30 -0.65 -24.05 0.45
CA SER A 30 0.42 -23.73 1.39
C SER A 30 -0.10 -23.53 2.81
N PHE A 31 -1.28 -22.92 2.99
CA PHE A 31 -1.94 -22.90 4.30
C PHE A 31 -2.33 -24.30 4.76
N LEU A 32 -2.82 -25.15 3.86
CA LEU A 32 -3.15 -26.55 4.18
C LEU A 32 -1.92 -27.30 4.69
N GLU A 33 -0.82 -27.26 3.95
CA GLU A 33 0.39 -28.02 4.26
C GLU A 33 1.16 -27.48 5.49
N LEU A 34 1.25 -26.15 5.64
CA LEU A 34 2.12 -25.53 6.65
C LEU A 34 1.38 -25.17 7.95
N PHE A 35 0.06 -25.00 7.88
CA PHE A 35 -0.75 -24.42 8.96
C PHE A 35 -2.09 -25.15 9.14
N ASP A 36 -2.21 -26.39 8.69
CA ASP A 36 -3.40 -27.24 8.83
C ASP A 36 -4.68 -26.60 8.24
N GLY A 37 -4.50 -25.84 7.15
CA GLY A 37 -5.59 -25.17 6.44
C GLY A 37 -6.13 -23.93 7.16
N ASP A 38 -5.57 -23.56 8.32
CA ASP A 38 -6.05 -22.46 9.14
C ASP A 38 -4.99 -21.37 9.32
N PRO A 39 -5.17 -20.17 8.73
CA PRO A 39 -4.20 -19.07 8.89
C PRO A 39 -4.01 -18.65 10.36
N ARG A 40 -4.95 -18.93 11.25
CA ARG A 40 -4.82 -18.65 12.70
C ARG A 40 -3.71 -19.48 13.34
N ASN A 41 -3.37 -20.63 12.77
CA ASN A 41 -2.22 -21.41 13.26
C ASN A 41 -0.89 -20.72 12.94
N MET A 42 -0.79 -20.01 11.82
CA MET A 42 0.34 -19.12 11.56
C MET A 42 0.37 -17.97 12.58
N PHE A 43 -0.77 -17.35 12.87
CA PHE A 43 -0.83 -16.25 13.83
C PHE A 43 -0.40 -16.69 15.23
N LYS A 44 -0.91 -17.83 15.72
CA LYS A 44 -0.48 -18.45 16.99
C LYS A 44 1.02 -18.74 17.02
N LYS A 45 1.58 -19.25 15.91
CA LYS A 45 3.01 -19.56 15.81
C LYS A 45 3.90 -18.34 16.04
N PHE A 46 3.43 -17.15 15.65
CA PHE A 46 4.13 -15.88 15.82
C PHE A 46 3.53 -15.04 16.96
N ASP A 47 2.84 -15.67 17.92
CA ASP A 47 2.26 -15.02 19.11
C ASP A 47 1.37 -13.80 18.79
N PHE A 48 0.67 -13.86 17.65
CA PHE A 48 -0.14 -12.78 17.10
C PHE A 48 0.64 -11.46 16.93
N ASP A 49 1.94 -11.53 16.70
CA ASP A 49 2.76 -10.37 16.36
C ASP A 49 2.72 -10.10 14.85
N ALA A 50 2.07 -9.00 14.47
CA ALA A 50 1.88 -8.64 13.06
C ALA A 50 3.21 -8.40 12.33
N LEU A 51 4.22 -7.85 13.01
CA LEU A 51 5.52 -7.58 12.40
C LEU A 51 6.29 -8.88 12.15
N GLU A 52 6.27 -9.81 13.10
CA GLU A 52 6.88 -11.13 12.93
C GLU A 52 6.19 -11.93 11.83
N ILE A 53 4.86 -11.90 11.76
CA ILE A 53 4.09 -12.51 10.66
C ILE A 53 4.49 -11.89 9.32
N PHE A 54 4.56 -10.55 9.25
CA PHE A 54 4.96 -9.83 8.04
C PHE A 54 6.36 -10.26 7.57
N ASN A 55 7.33 -10.29 8.48
CA ASN A 55 8.71 -10.66 8.20
C ASN A 55 8.84 -12.13 7.80
N ALA A 56 8.18 -13.05 8.50
CA ALA A 56 8.21 -14.47 8.21
C ALA A 56 7.59 -14.78 6.83
N MET A 57 6.45 -14.16 6.51
CA MET A 57 5.83 -14.30 5.19
C MET A 57 6.78 -13.86 4.09
N LYS A 58 7.43 -12.71 4.25
CA LYS A 58 8.32 -12.15 3.23
C LYS A 58 9.62 -12.96 3.07
N ASN A 59 10.26 -13.31 4.19
CA ASN A 59 11.64 -13.80 4.20
C ASN A 59 11.72 -15.33 4.25
N THR A 60 10.78 -15.99 4.93
CA THR A 60 10.79 -17.44 5.14
C THR A 60 9.82 -18.16 4.20
N TYR A 61 8.59 -17.64 4.07
CA TYR A 61 7.52 -18.29 3.32
C TYR A 61 7.23 -17.67 1.95
N GLY A 62 8.13 -16.81 1.48
CA GLY A 62 7.90 -15.99 0.29
C GLY A 62 7.63 -16.77 -1.00
N LYS A 63 8.13 -18.01 -1.10
CA LYS A 63 7.91 -18.89 -2.26
C LYS A 63 6.57 -19.64 -2.19
N GLN A 64 6.12 -19.95 -0.97
CA GLN A 64 4.90 -20.71 -0.69
C GLN A 64 3.67 -19.81 -0.80
N PHE A 65 3.80 -18.52 -0.50
CA PHE A 65 2.71 -17.55 -0.59
C PHE A 65 2.92 -16.53 -1.73
N PRO A 66 2.90 -16.95 -3.01
CA PRO A 66 3.05 -16.03 -4.13
C PRO A 66 1.98 -14.94 -4.07
N TYR A 67 2.39 -13.71 -4.39
CA TYR A 67 1.60 -12.46 -4.27
C TYR A 67 1.28 -12.05 -2.83
N LEU A 68 0.75 -12.96 -2.01
CA LEU A 68 0.37 -12.68 -0.62
C LEU A 68 1.58 -12.26 0.23
N ALA A 69 2.68 -13.00 0.20
CA ALA A 69 3.90 -12.66 0.95
C ALA A 69 4.66 -11.44 0.38
N GLY A 70 4.37 -11.04 -0.85
CA GLY A 70 5.05 -9.91 -1.50
C GLY A 70 6.56 -10.11 -1.72
N SER A 71 7.04 -11.36 -1.79
CA SER A 71 8.46 -11.72 -1.94
C SER A 71 9.15 -11.14 -3.20
N THR A 72 8.38 -10.73 -4.20
CA THR A 72 8.86 -10.09 -5.44
C THR A 72 8.36 -8.65 -5.64
N GLY A 73 7.85 -8.01 -4.59
CA GLY A 73 7.26 -6.67 -4.68
C GLY A 73 7.27 -5.89 -3.37
N THR A 74 6.40 -4.87 -3.31
CA THR A 74 6.38 -3.88 -2.21
C THR A 74 5.78 -4.38 -0.89
N GLY A 75 5.44 -5.67 -0.78
CA GLY A 75 4.71 -6.21 0.38
C GLY A 75 3.26 -5.69 0.49
N LYS A 76 2.74 -5.00 -0.53
CA LYS A 76 1.43 -4.33 -0.49
C LYS A 76 0.29 -5.27 -0.07
N ILE A 77 0.18 -6.42 -0.74
CA ILE A 77 -0.90 -7.38 -0.48
C ILE A 77 -0.76 -7.96 0.93
N LEU A 78 0.47 -8.17 1.42
CA LEU A 78 0.72 -8.66 2.77
C LEU A 78 0.25 -7.65 3.83
N SER A 79 0.66 -6.38 3.69
CA SER A 79 0.22 -5.31 4.59
C SER A 79 -1.30 -5.18 4.61
N LEU A 80 -1.93 -5.17 3.43
CA LEU A 80 -3.38 -5.09 3.30
C LEU A 80 -4.06 -6.31 3.93
N TRP A 81 -3.53 -7.51 3.73
CA TRP A 81 -4.11 -8.72 4.31
C TRP A 81 -4.06 -8.71 5.84
N ILE A 82 -2.92 -8.32 6.44
CA ILE A 82 -2.81 -8.17 7.89
C ILE A 82 -3.82 -7.14 8.41
N ARG A 83 -3.92 -5.99 7.75
CA ARG A 83 -4.92 -4.96 8.08
C ARG A 83 -6.35 -5.51 8.00
N MET A 84 -6.71 -6.22 6.93
CA MET A 84 -8.04 -6.82 6.79
C MET A 84 -8.33 -7.88 7.86
N MET A 85 -7.34 -8.66 8.30
CA MET A 85 -7.53 -9.61 9.39
C MET A 85 -7.82 -8.89 10.72
N HIS A 86 -7.20 -7.74 10.96
CA HIS A 86 -7.52 -6.88 12.09
C HIS A 86 -8.91 -6.23 11.95
N ASP A 87 -9.13 -5.49 10.87
CA ASP A 87 -10.31 -4.64 10.68
C ASP A 87 -11.59 -5.46 10.51
N GLU A 88 -11.55 -6.51 9.71
CA GLU A 88 -12.75 -7.27 9.31
C GLU A 88 -12.92 -8.54 10.14
N ALA A 89 -11.83 -9.30 10.34
CA ALA A 89 -11.88 -10.56 11.10
C ALA A 89 -11.68 -10.36 12.61
N LYS A 90 -11.46 -9.12 13.07
CA LYS A 90 -11.32 -8.75 14.49
C LYS A 90 -10.21 -9.53 15.20
N ILE A 91 -9.12 -9.83 14.48
CA ILE A 91 -7.93 -10.44 15.06
C ILE A 91 -7.11 -9.35 15.76
N ASP A 92 -6.90 -9.52 17.07
CA ASP A 92 -6.05 -8.64 17.86
C ASP A 92 -4.58 -8.97 17.61
N PHE A 93 -3.85 -8.04 16.99
CA PHE A 93 -2.44 -8.20 16.68
C PHE A 93 -1.58 -7.26 17.51
N LYS A 94 -0.49 -7.80 18.06
CA LYS A 94 0.61 -7.00 18.63
C LYS A 94 1.40 -6.35 17.50
N ASN A 95 2.00 -5.20 17.80
CA ASN A 95 2.93 -4.51 16.89
C ASN A 95 2.34 -4.19 15.50
N LEU A 96 1.02 -4.09 15.38
CA LEU A 96 0.34 -3.73 14.12
C LEU A 96 0.82 -2.37 13.59
N ASN A 97 1.09 -1.43 14.50
CA ASN A 97 1.67 -0.11 14.22
C ASN A 97 3.06 -0.14 13.59
N LYS A 98 3.76 -1.28 13.59
CA LYS A 98 5.08 -1.45 12.96
C LYS A 98 5.01 -2.05 11.55
N VAL A 99 3.83 -2.51 11.12
CA VAL A 99 3.64 -3.02 9.75
C VAL A 99 3.56 -1.85 8.78
N PRO A 100 4.32 -1.85 7.67
CA PRO A 100 4.31 -0.75 6.71
C PRO A 100 2.96 -0.66 6.00
N MET A 101 2.49 0.56 5.75
CA MET A 101 1.30 0.81 4.93
C MET A 101 1.46 0.23 3.51
N PRO A 102 0.40 -0.36 2.91
CA PRO A 102 0.42 -0.78 1.51
C PRO A 102 0.63 0.42 0.57
N MET A 103 1.75 0.42 -0.16
CA MET A 103 2.06 1.48 -1.13
C MET A 103 1.67 1.07 -2.56
N ASP A 104 0.89 1.91 -3.22
CA ASP A 104 0.63 1.89 -4.66
C ASP A 104 0.67 3.30 -5.26
N ILE A 105 0.35 3.42 -6.55
CA ILE A 105 0.38 4.72 -7.24
C ILE A 105 -0.57 5.76 -6.61
N HIS A 106 -1.68 5.33 -6.01
CA HIS A 106 -2.62 6.23 -5.37
C HIS A 106 -2.09 6.72 -4.03
N THR A 107 -1.64 5.83 -3.15
CA THR A 107 -1.10 6.21 -1.84
C THR A 107 0.21 7.00 -1.97
N VAL A 108 1.08 6.64 -2.92
CA VAL A 108 2.27 7.46 -3.24
C VAL A 108 1.89 8.84 -3.76
N ARG A 109 0.92 8.94 -4.68
CA ARG A 109 0.43 10.24 -5.17
C ARG A 109 -0.11 11.10 -4.03
N ALA A 110 -0.95 10.54 -3.16
CA ALA A 110 -1.47 11.23 -2.00
C ALA A 110 -0.35 11.71 -1.07
N THR A 111 0.66 10.87 -0.84
CA THR A 111 1.83 11.19 0.00
C THR A 111 2.58 12.42 -0.52
N ILE A 112 2.84 12.48 -1.84
CA ILE A 112 3.45 13.67 -2.46
C ILE A 112 2.52 14.87 -2.33
N THR A 113 1.25 14.69 -2.71
CA THR A 113 0.35 15.83 -2.80
C THR A 113 0.03 16.44 -1.45
N THR A 114 0.07 15.67 -0.36
CA THR A 114 -0.14 16.17 1.00
C THR A 114 1.10 16.82 1.61
N GLY A 115 2.20 16.93 0.86
CA GLY A 115 3.45 17.49 1.37
C GLY A 115 4.16 16.62 2.41
N CYS A 116 3.71 15.38 2.62
CA CYS A 116 4.39 14.42 3.50
C CYS A 116 5.80 14.12 3.00
N ILE A 117 6.01 14.19 1.68
CA ILE A 117 7.34 14.30 1.07
C ILE A 117 7.35 15.50 0.11
N VAL A 118 8.43 16.28 0.17
CA VAL A 118 8.72 17.42 -0.73
C VAL A 118 10.18 17.41 -1.16
N GLY A 119 10.52 18.18 -2.18
CA GLY A 119 11.87 18.29 -2.75
C GLY A 119 11.98 17.69 -4.15
N ASP A 120 13.23 17.49 -4.57
CA ASP A 120 13.58 16.90 -5.86
C ASP A 120 13.86 15.41 -5.74
N PHE A 121 13.30 14.62 -6.66
CA PHE A 121 13.54 13.18 -6.76
C PHE A 121 13.55 12.75 -8.23
N ASN A 122 14.51 11.92 -8.61
CA ASN A 122 14.56 11.26 -9.91
C ASN A 122 15.05 9.83 -9.72
N GLY A 123 14.15 8.87 -9.81
CA GLY A 123 14.45 7.47 -9.53
C GLY A 123 13.29 6.54 -9.86
N SER A 124 13.39 5.29 -9.43
CA SER A 124 12.35 4.29 -9.63
C SER A 124 11.16 4.51 -8.69
N PHE A 125 10.00 4.01 -9.10
CA PHE A 125 8.81 3.98 -8.23
C PHE A 125 9.05 3.18 -6.95
N SER A 126 9.87 2.12 -7.01
CA SER A 126 10.18 1.29 -5.84
C SER A 126 10.97 2.07 -4.79
N GLU A 127 12.00 2.82 -5.20
CA GLU A 127 12.77 3.68 -4.28
C GLU A 127 11.87 4.73 -3.63
N LEU A 128 11.02 5.38 -4.43
CA LEU A 128 10.04 6.34 -3.92
C LEU A 128 9.07 5.71 -2.92
N THR A 129 8.58 4.50 -3.17
CA THR A 129 7.71 3.80 -2.21
C THR A 129 8.42 3.48 -0.91
N GLY A 130 9.73 3.26 -0.92
CA GLY A 130 10.55 3.10 0.29
C GLY A 130 10.59 4.40 1.10
N LEU A 131 10.90 5.51 0.45
CA LEU A 131 10.93 6.84 1.08
C LEU A 131 9.56 7.20 1.67
N ALA A 132 8.49 7.01 0.90
CA ALA A 132 7.13 7.33 1.32
C ALA A 132 6.66 6.47 2.51
N LYS A 133 7.09 5.21 2.63
CA LYS A 133 6.79 4.38 3.82
C LYS A 133 7.43 4.96 5.07
N ASN A 134 8.71 5.31 4.99
CA ASN A 134 9.44 5.86 6.13
C ASN A 134 8.84 7.20 6.56
N ALA A 135 8.50 8.07 5.61
CA ALA A 135 7.86 9.36 5.90
C ALA A 135 6.56 9.21 6.72
N TRP A 136 5.75 8.18 6.44
CA TRP A 136 4.54 7.93 7.23
C TRP A 136 4.81 7.31 8.61
N PHE A 137 5.86 6.51 8.76
CA PHE A 137 6.29 6.07 10.10
C PHE A 137 6.69 7.27 10.94
N ASP A 138 7.53 8.15 10.38
CA ASP A 138 8.02 9.36 11.07
C ASP A 138 6.85 10.29 11.41
N ALA A 139 5.91 10.50 10.47
CA ALA A 139 4.73 11.33 10.68
C ALA A 139 3.79 10.78 11.78
N CYS A 140 3.78 9.47 12.00
CA CYS A 140 2.91 8.81 12.98
C CYS A 140 3.55 8.61 14.36
N GLU A 141 4.87 8.79 14.53
CA GLU A 141 5.61 8.39 15.75
C GLU A 141 5.01 8.96 17.05
N ASN A 142 4.47 10.18 16.99
CA ASN A 142 3.85 10.87 18.13
C ASN A 142 2.35 11.11 17.95
N SER A 143 1.71 10.34 17.07
CA SER A 143 0.28 10.46 16.79
C SER A 143 -0.50 9.29 17.40
N SER A 144 -1.82 9.46 17.57
CA SER A 144 -2.71 8.36 17.95
C SER A 144 -2.97 7.36 16.82
N SER A 145 -2.52 7.67 15.60
CA SER A 145 -2.68 6.85 14.40
C SER A 145 -1.35 6.19 14.03
N TYR A 146 -1.43 5.11 13.25
CA TYR A 146 -0.25 4.45 12.69
C TYR A 146 -0.39 4.30 11.17
N PRO A 147 0.70 4.01 10.43
CA PRO A 147 0.67 4.10 8.97
C PRO A 147 -0.43 3.30 8.27
N LEU A 148 -0.81 2.13 8.79
CA LEU A 148 -1.89 1.33 8.18
C LEU A 148 -3.26 2.01 8.26
N ASP A 149 -3.54 2.82 9.28
CA ASP A 149 -4.79 3.58 9.40
C ASP A 149 -4.97 4.56 8.23
N LEU A 150 -3.86 5.00 7.64
CA LEU A 150 -3.82 6.01 6.59
C LEU A 150 -4.03 5.42 5.19
N ASP A 151 -3.99 4.09 5.03
CA ASP A 151 -4.13 3.43 3.71
C ASP A 151 -5.41 3.87 2.99
N GLU A 152 -6.55 3.64 3.61
CA GLU A 152 -7.85 3.92 3.02
C GLU A 152 -8.07 5.44 2.80
N PRO A 153 -7.84 6.32 3.79
CA PRO A 153 -7.95 7.76 3.60
C PRO A 153 -7.09 8.28 2.44
N LEU A 154 -5.81 7.90 2.37
CA LEU A 154 -4.89 8.36 1.32
C LEU A 154 -5.25 7.79 -0.05
N TRP A 155 -5.66 6.53 -0.09
CA TRP A 155 -6.08 5.91 -1.33
C TRP A 155 -7.35 6.59 -1.88
N ASN A 156 -8.33 6.87 -1.03
CA ASN A 156 -9.56 7.59 -1.39
C ASN A 156 -9.26 9.02 -1.85
N LEU A 157 -8.45 9.76 -1.10
CA LEU A 157 -8.01 11.12 -1.46
C LEU A 157 -7.42 11.15 -2.88
N SER A 158 -6.55 10.19 -3.20
CA SER A 158 -5.94 10.12 -4.52
C SER A 158 -6.92 9.66 -5.59
N ARG A 159 -7.68 8.60 -5.33
CA ARG A 159 -8.58 8.01 -6.34
C ARG A 159 -9.66 9.00 -6.78
N TYR A 160 -10.25 9.72 -5.83
CA TYR A 160 -11.35 10.63 -6.12
C TYR A 160 -10.90 12.07 -6.36
N GLY A 161 -9.75 12.48 -5.82
CA GLY A 161 -9.19 13.83 -5.97
C GLY A 161 -7.88 13.85 -6.77
N CYS A 162 -6.76 13.54 -6.11
CA CYS A 162 -5.41 13.84 -6.63
C CYS A 162 -5.08 13.19 -7.97
N SER A 163 -5.71 12.07 -8.33
CA SER A 163 -5.54 11.42 -9.64
C SER A 163 -6.04 12.27 -10.82
N LYS A 164 -6.79 13.34 -10.56
CA LYS A 164 -7.26 14.31 -11.55
C LYS A 164 -6.29 15.48 -11.75
N ILE A 165 -5.19 15.53 -11.01
CA ILE A 165 -4.14 16.53 -11.20
C ILE A 165 -3.59 16.40 -12.62
N SER A 166 -3.52 17.53 -13.31
CA SER A 166 -2.96 17.63 -14.66
C SER A 166 -2.12 18.89 -14.77
N ASN A 167 -0.97 18.79 -15.44
CA ASN A 167 -0.02 19.91 -15.61
C ASN A 167 0.32 20.62 -14.28
N GLY A 168 0.54 19.84 -13.21
CA GLY A 168 0.87 20.34 -11.87
C GLY A 168 -0.29 21.00 -11.10
N LYS A 169 -1.50 21.07 -11.65
CA LYS A 169 -2.65 21.75 -11.03
C LYS A 169 -3.70 20.77 -10.53
N CYS A 170 -4.15 20.95 -9.28
CA CYS A 170 -5.28 20.22 -8.72
C CYS A 170 -6.60 20.90 -9.09
N PRO A 171 -7.55 20.21 -9.74
CA PRO A 171 -8.84 20.80 -10.11
C PRO A 171 -9.79 20.99 -8.91
N TYR A 172 -9.49 20.37 -7.77
CA TYR A 172 -10.32 20.38 -6.56
C TYR A 172 -9.71 21.19 -5.42
N ILE A 173 -8.74 22.06 -5.72
CA ILE A 173 -7.97 22.74 -4.68
C ILE A 173 -8.87 23.59 -3.77
N ASP A 174 -9.90 24.24 -4.31
CA ASP A 174 -10.77 25.15 -3.56
C ASP A 174 -11.79 24.43 -2.66
N GLU A 175 -12.07 23.15 -2.91
CA GLU A 175 -13.01 22.32 -2.13
C GLU A 175 -12.31 21.27 -1.25
N CYS A 176 -11.01 21.06 -1.47
CA CYS A 176 -10.24 20.06 -0.75
C CYS A 176 -9.94 20.51 0.69
N LYS A 177 -10.39 19.74 1.68
CA LYS A 177 -10.11 19.99 3.11
C LYS A 177 -8.61 19.92 3.46
N LEU A 178 -7.77 19.41 2.56
CA LEU A 178 -6.32 19.29 2.72
C LEU A 178 -5.55 20.26 1.82
N ALA A 179 -6.22 21.28 1.25
CA ALA A 179 -5.63 22.23 0.32
C ALA A 179 -4.42 22.96 0.89
N ASP A 180 -4.43 23.27 2.19
CA ASP A 180 -3.33 23.97 2.88
C ASP A 180 -2.01 23.19 2.85
N PHE A 181 -2.09 21.86 2.77
CA PHE A 181 -0.93 20.98 2.64
C PHE A 181 -0.61 20.62 1.19
N CYS A 182 -1.47 21.04 0.25
CA CYS A 182 -1.40 20.52 -1.11
C CYS A 182 -0.26 21.15 -1.91
N VAL A 183 0.79 20.38 -2.23
CA VAL A 183 1.98 20.89 -2.94
C VAL A 183 1.67 21.58 -4.27
N THR A 184 0.53 21.24 -4.92
CA THR A 184 0.07 21.89 -6.17
C THR A 184 -0.38 23.35 -5.99
N ALA A 185 -0.60 23.80 -4.76
CA ALA A 185 -0.84 25.21 -4.45
C ALA A 185 0.43 26.07 -4.63
N ASN A 186 1.60 25.44 -4.71
CA ASN A 186 2.84 26.08 -5.12
C ASN A 186 3.01 25.94 -6.65
N PRO A 187 3.07 27.05 -7.42
CA PRO A 187 3.19 27.01 -8.88
C PRO A 187 4.47 26.36 -9.41
N GLN A 188 5.51 26.26 -8.58
CA GLN A 188 6.79 25.62 -8.95
C GLN A 188 6.74 24.10 -8.82
N SER A 189 5.75 23.57 -8.10
CA SER A 189 5.61 22.13 -7.88
C SER A 189 5.14 21.40 -9.13
N ASN A 190 5.87 20.35 -9.49
CA ASN A 190 5.49 19.43 -10.54
C ASN A 190 5.97 18.01 -10.21
N PHE A 191 5.20 17.01 -10.61
CA PHE A 191 5.59 15.61 -10.44
C PHE A 191 4.97 14.72 -11.52
N SER A 192 5.68 13.63 -11.83
CA SER A 192 5.24 12.59 -12.75
C SER A 192 5.55 11.23 -12.15
N LEU A 193 4.50 10.45 -11.89
CA LEU A 193 4.59 9.11 -11.34
C LEU A 193 4.46 8.07 -12.45
N SER A 194 5.40 7.14 -12.50
CA SER A 194 5.34 6.00 -13.42
C SER A 194 5.86 4.74 -12.73
N GLN A 195 5.12 3.64 -12.86
CA GLN A 195 5.56 2.33 -12.34
C GLN A 195 6.56 1.62 -13.25
N ASN A 196 6.65 2.04 -14.52
CA ASN A 196 7.45 1.36 -15.55
C ASN A 196 8.66 2.18 -16.02
N THR A 197 8.72 3.47 -15.69
CA THR A 197 9.80 4.39 -16.04
C THR A 197 10.18 5.21 -14.81
N ASN A 198 11.19 6.07 -14.93
CA ASN A 198 11.56 6.96 -13.83
C ASN A 198 10.39 7.84 -13.41
N THR A 199 10.24 7.93 -12.09
CA THR A 199 9.40 8.91 -11.42
C THR A 199 10.24 10.17 -11.18
N ARG A 200 9.63 11.32 -11.44
CA ARG A 200 10.25 12.64 -11.22
C ARG A 200 9.38 13.47 -10.30
N ILE A 201 9.96 14.06 -9.28
CA ILE A 201 9.31 14.98 -8.35
C ILE A 201 10.19 16.22 -8.29
N SER A 202 9.56 17.39 -8.33
CA SER A 202 10.16 18.66 -7.97
C SER A 202 9.04 19.45 -7.29
N THR A 203 8.99 19.39 -5.96
CA THR A 203 7.87 19.95 -5.18
C THR A 203 8.38 20.75 -4.01
N ALA A 204 7.64 21.79 -3.64
CA ALA A 204 7.92 22.61 -2.47
C ALA A 204 6.64 22.80 -1.64
N TYR A 205 6.78 23.21 -0.39
CA TYR A 205 5.60 23.44 0.44
C TYR A 205 4.76 24.61 -0.12
N PRO A 206 3.44 24.60 0.12
CA PRO A 206 2.58 25.73 -0.23
C PRO A 206 2.98 27.05 0.43
N SER A 207 3.63 26.99 1.60
CA SER A 207 4.18 28.14 2.33
C SER A 207 5.42 28.74 1.68
N ASP A 208 6.16 27.97 0.89
CA ASP A 208 7.46 28.37 0.34
C ASP A 208 7.33 29.23 -0.93
N LYS A 209 6.19 29.91 -1.10
CA LYS A 209 5.95 30.83 -2.22
C LYS A 209 7.01 31.93 -2.22
N LYS A 210 7.94 31.86 -3.17
CA LYS A 210 8.81 32.97 -3.57
C LYS A 210 8.22 33.66 -4.79
#